data_AF-A0A659UJ96-F1
#
_entry.id   AF-A0A659UJ96-F1
#
_cell.length_a   1.000
_cell.length_b   1.000
_cell.length_c   1.000
_cell.angle_alpha   90.00
_cell.angle_beta   90.00
_cell.angle_gamma   90.00
#
_symmetry.space_group_name_H-M   'P 1'
#
loop_
_entity.id
_entity.type
_entity.pdbx_description
1 polymer ?
#
loop_
_entity_poly.entity_id
_entity_poly.type
_entity_poly.pdbx_seq_one_letter_code
_entity_poly.pdbx_strand_id
1 'polypeptide(L)'
;KNGQEVAADQMLLLTDKELITAASACTFTETKAQADGSLTIKAECEAEGEDGKSPATFTIKRSAKNAKKLSVVDEDGNVMGEVSRCK
;
A
#
# COMPACT_ATOMS: atom_id res chain seq x y z
N LYS A 1 17.70 9.91 -6.14
CA LYS A 1 17.84 8.45 -6.38
C LYS A 1 16.71 7.77 -5.61
N ASN A 2 15.59 7.44 -6.27
CA ASN A 2 14.43 6.81 -5.63
C ASN A 2 14.75 5.33 -5.39
N GLY A 3 15.32 5.04 -4.21
CA GLY A 3 15.64 3.69 -3.76
C GLY A 3 14.41 2.96 -3.25
N GLN A 4 13.40 2.79 -4.12
CA GLN A 4 12.25 1.95 -3.83
C GLN A 4 12.63 0.51 -4.21
N GLU A 5 12.98 -0.28 -3.20
CA GLU A 5 13.28 -1.69 -3.36
C GLU A 5 11.94 -2.44 -3.31
N VAL A 6 11.34 -2.61 -4.49
CA VAL A 6 10.17 -3.46 -4.74
C VAL A 6 10.53 -4.88 -4.36
N ALA A 7 9.72 -5.50 -3.50
CA ALA A 7 9.84 -6.93 -3.18
C ALA A 7 9.75 -7.69 -4.52
N ALA A 8 10.89 -8.23 -4.96
CA ALA A 8 11.20 -8.52 -6.36
C ALA A 8 10.37 -9.64 -7.05
N ASP A 9 9.24 -10.05 -6.47
CA ASP A 9 8.29 -11.01 -7.05
C ASP A 9 6.87 -10.41 -7.23
N GLN A 10 6.59 -9.26 -6.59
CA GLN A 10 5.32 -8.55 -6.70
C GLN A 10 5.64 -7.05 -6.80
N MET A 11 5.39 -6.43 -7.96
CA MET A 11 5.41 -4.97 -8.07
C MET A 11 4.47 -4.42 -6.99
N LEU A 12 5.03 -3.89 -5.90
CA LEU A 12 4.29 -3.29 -4.79
C LEU A 12 5.03 -2.03 -4.37
N LEU A 13 4.49 -0.89 -4.77
CA LEU A 13 5.05 0.43 -4.58
C LEU A 13 4.12 1.23 -3.69
N LEU A 14 4.59 1.58 -2.49
CA LEU A 14 3.86 2.48 -1.60
C LEU A 14 4.53 3.86 -1.60
N THR A 15 3.77 4.90 -1.94
CA THR A 15 4.15 6.31 -1.79
C THR A 15 3.26 6.99 -0.75
N ASP A 16 3.42 8.29 -0.54
CA ASP A 16 2.53 9.06 0.32
C ASP A 16 1.13 9.29 -0.28
N LYS A 17 0.97 9.05 -1.59
CA LYS A 17 -0.25 9.35 -2.35
C LYS A 17 -0.81 8.16 -3.12
N GLU A 18 -0.03 7.12 -3.34
CA GLU A 18 -0.36 6.07 -4.28
C GLU A 18 0.16 4.71 -3.79
N LEU A 19 -0.59 3.65 -4.12
CA LEU A 19 -0.18 2.26 -4.01
C LEU A 19 -0.25 1.64 -5.40
N ILE A 20 0.90 1.29 -5.97
CA ILE A 20 0.96 0.63 -7.27
C ILE A 20 1.26 -0.83 -7.05
N THR A 21 0.42 -1.69 -7.60
CA THR A 21 0.60 -3.14 -7.60
C THR A 21 0.91 -3.64 -9.01
N ALA A 22 1.22 -4.93 -9.16
CA ALA A 22 1.39 -5.55 -10.48
C ALA A 22 0.09 -5.59 -11.31
N ALA A 23 -1.08 -5.43 -10.68
CA ALA A 23 -2.38 -5.58 -11.33
C ALA A 23 -3.20 -4.27 -11.37
N SER A 24 -2.84 -3.29 -10.53
CA SER A 24 -3.65 -2.09 -10.35
C SER A 24 -2.84 -0.93 -9.76
N ALA A 25 -3.21 0.29 -10.11
CA ALA A 25 -2.69 1.51 -9.51
C ALA A 25 -3.78 2.17 -8.65
N CYS A 26 -3.50 2.39 -7.36
CA CYS A 26 -4.44 2.94 -6.40
C CYS A 26 -4.01 4.33 -5.94
N THR A 27 -4.87 5.33 -6.12
CA THR A 27 -4.61 6.71 -5.67
C THR A 27 -5.31 6.97 -4.34
N PHE A 28 -4.56 7.46 -3.36
CA PHE A 28 -5.05 7.69 -2.01
C PHE A 28 -5.97 8.90 -1.97
N THR A 29 -7.18 8.69 -1.48
CA THR A 29 -8.19 9.73 -1.31
C THR A 29 -8.30 10.19 0.14
N GLU A 30 -8.06 9.29 1.09
CA GLU A 30 -8.10 9.60 2.52
C GLU A 30 -7.04 8.81 3.29
N THR A 31 -6.42 9.43 4.28
CA THR A 31 -5.50 8.75 5.20
C THR A 31 -5.86 9.11 6.63
N LYS A 32 -6.05 8.08 7.46
CA LYS A 32 -6.43 8.20 8.85
C LYS A 32 -5.44 7.45 9.72
N ALA A 33 -4.72 8.19 10.55
CA ALA A 33 -3.86 7.59 11.57
C ALA A 33 -4.71 6.98 12.69
N GLN A 34 -4.32 5.78 13.12
CA GLN A 34 -4.94 5.06 14.23
C GLN A 34 -4.10 5.20 15.51
N ALA A 35 -4.74 4.98 16.66
CA ALA A 35 -4.11 5.07 17.97
C ALA A 35 -3.00 4.01 18.19
N ASP A 36 -3.03 2.89 17.47
CA ASP A 36 -1.97 1.86 17.52
C ASP A 36 -0.72 2.24 16.70
N GLY A 37 -0.77 3.36 15.96
CA GLY A 37 0.30 3.78 15.06
C GLY A 37 0.21 3.20 13.65
N SER A 38 -0.86 2.46 13.32
CA SER A 38 -1.20 2.11 11.94
C SER A 38 -1.88 3.28 11.21
N LEU A 39 -1.89 3.22 9.88
CA LEU A 39 -2.59 4.17 9.02
C LEU A 39 -3.64 3.41 8.20
N THR A 40 -4.90 3.81 8.31
CA THR A 40 -5.94 3.37 7.38
C THR A 40 -5.99 4.33 6.21
N ILE A 41 -5.85 3.80 5.00
CA ILE A 41 -5.82 4.56 3.76
C ILE A 41 -7.02 4.12 2.93
N LYS A 42 -7.85 5.06 2.48
CA LYS A 42 -8.80 4.82 1.40
C LYS A 42 -8.17 5.28 0.11
N ALA A 43 -8.33 4.47 -0.92
CA ALA A 43 -7.79 4.73 -2.24
C ALA A 43 -8.81 4.38 -3.31
N GLU A 44 -8.63 4.92 -4.51
CA GLU A 44 -9.33 4.52 -5.72
C GLU A 44 -8.35 3.78 -6.63
N CYS A 45 -8.61 2.50 -6.87
CA CYS A 45 -7.77 1.58 -7.64
C CYS A 45 -8.28 1.43 -9.07
N GLU A 46 -7.40 1.66 -10.03
CA GLU A 46 -7.59 1.36 -11.44
C GLU A 46 -6.89 0.05 -11.76
N ALA A 47 -7.66 -0.99 -12.07
CA ALA A 47 -7.12 -2.28 -12.51
C ALA A 47 -6.77 -2.23 -14.00
N GLU A 48 -5.65 -2.87 -14.38
CA GLU A 48 -5.25 -2.92 -15.78
C GLU A 48 -6.30 -3.67 -16.61
N GLY A 49 -6.96 -2.96 -17.52
CA GLY A 49 -7.97 -3.51 -18.43
C GLY A 49 -9.43 -3.36 -17.96
N GLU A 50 -9.70 -2.69 -16.84
CA GLU A 50 -11.05 -2.30 -16.44
C GLU A 50 -11.30 -0.80 -16.68
N ASP A 51 -12.49 -0.47 -17.19
CA ASP A 51 -12.95 0.91 -17.32
C ASP A 51 -13.53 1.40 -15.98
N GLY A 52 -12.67 2.01 -15.15
CA GLY A 52 -13.11 2.70 -13.94
C GLY A 52 -12.16 2.56 -12.76
N LYS A 53 -12.42 3.36 -11.72
CA LYS A 53 -11.74 3.24 -10.44
C LYS A 53 -12.65 2.57 -9.42
N SER A 54 -12.10 1.61 -8.69
CA SER A 54 -12.78 0.92 -7.61
C SER A 54 -12.24 1.40 -6.27
N PRO A 55 -13.11 1.84 -5.33
CA PRO A 55 -12.64 2.23 -4.01
C PRO A 55 -12.10 1.00 -3.27
N ALA A 56 -10.95 1.15 -2.64
CA ALA A 56 -10.31 0.13 -1.82
C ALA A 56 -9.80 0.74 -0.52
N THR A 57 -9.79 -0.05 0.55
CA THR A 57 -9.24 0.37 1.84
C THR A 57 -8.04 -0.49 2.20
N PHE A 58 -6.96 0.14 2.60
CA PHE A 58 -5.72 -0.49 3.01
C PHE A 58 -5.34 -0.05 4.42
N THR A 59 -4.69 -0.93 5.16
CA THR A 59 -4.07 -0.62 6.45
C THR A 59 -2.56 -0.76 6.34
N ILE A 60 -1.85 0.34 6.50
CA ILE A 60 -0.40 0.38 6.58
C ILE A 60 -0.01 0.27 8.05
N LYS A 61 0.69 -0.80 8.42
CA LYS A 61 1.22 -0.99 9.77
C LYS A 61 2.70 -1.33 9.72
N ARG A 62 3.43 -1.17 10.83
CA ARG A 62 4.82 -1.64 10.89
C ARG A 62 4.85 -3.16 10.74
N SER A 63 5.80 -3.67 9.95
CA SER A 63 5.94 -5.11 9.81
C SER A 63 6.36 -5.74 11.14
N ALA A 64 5.64 -6.78 11.55
CA ALA A 64 5.99 -7.59 12.71
C ALA A 64 7.30 -8.36 12.49
N LYS A 65 7.65 -8.65 11.22
CA LYS A 65 8.89 -9.33 10.85
C LYS A 65 10.07 -8.36 10.79
N ASN A 66 9.83 -7.11 10.41
CA ASN A 66 10.90 -6.12 10.27
C ASN A 66 10.41 -4.70 10.60
N ALA A 67 10.85 -4.17 11.75
CA ALA A 67 10.44 -2.84 12.22
C ALA A 67 10.84 -1.66 11.31
N LYS A 68 11.72 -1.89 10.31
CA LYS A 68 12.11 -0.88 9.29
C LYS A 68 11.22 -0.92 8.03
N LYS A 69 10.37 -1.94 7.88
CA LYS A 69 9.42 -2.09 6.78
C LYS A 69 7.99 -1.81 7.27
N LEU A 70 7.15 -1.43 6.33
CA LEU A 70 5.71 -1.31 6.50
C LEU A 70 5.06 -2.50 5.81
N SER A 71 4.05 -3.08 6.44
CA SER A 71 3.17 -4.08 5.82
C SER A 71 1.94 -3.37 5.30
N VAL A 72 1.64 -3.60 4.02
CA VAL A 72 0.38 -3.21 3.41
C VAL A 72 -0.60 -4.36 3.63
N VAL A 73 -1.71 -4.06 4.29
CA VAL A 73 -2.78 -5.02 4.58
C VAL A 73 -4.03 -4.54 3.86
N ASP A 74 -4.75 -5.43 3.19
CA ASP A 74 -6.04 -5.09 2.59
C ASP A 74 -7.16 -5.03 3.65
N GLU A 75 -8.38 -4.68 3.25
CA GLU A 75 -9.54 -4.60 4.14
C GLU A 75 -9.93 -5.93 4.78
N ASP A 76 -9.68 -7.05 4.09
CA ASP A 76 -9.92 -8.42 4.57
C ASP A 76 -8.84 -8.89 5.56
N GLY A 77 -7.78 -8.09 5.74
CA GLY A 77 -6.70 -8.39 6.67
C GLY A 77 -5.55 -9.19 6.06
N ASN A 78 -5.54 -9.41 4.75
CA ASN A 78 -4.46 -10.10 4.05
C ASN A 78 -3.27 -9.17 3.84
N VAL A 79 -2.08 -9.67 4.12
CA VAL A 79 -0.84 -8.91 3.90
C VAL A 79 -0.50 -8.99 2.40
N MET A 80 -0.72 -7.89 1.69
CA MET A 80 -0.37 -7.77 0.27
C MET A 80 1.15 -7.77 0.06
N GLY A 81 1.90 -7.25 1.03
CA GLY A 81 3.35 -7.30 1.02
C GLY A 81 4.01 -6.34 2.00
N GLU A 82 5.34 -6.36 2.01
CA GLU A 82 6.17 -5.49 2.85
C GLU A 82 6.94 -4.49 1.99
N VAL A 83 6.75 -3.20 2.28
CA VAL A 83 7.38 -2.08 1.58
C VAL A 83 8.32 -1.35 2.52
N SER A 84 9.50 -1.00 2.02
CA SER A 84 10.45 -0.18 2.77
C SER A 84 10.02 1.28 2.72
N ARG A 85 10.19 2.03 3.81
CA ARG A 85 9.98 3.49 3.77
C ARG A 85 11.02 4.12 2.83
N CYS A 86 10.56 4.88 1.85
CA CYS A 86 11.43 5.82 1.15
C CYS A 86 11.96 6.84 2.16
N LYS A 87 13.24 7.19 2.01
CA LYS A 87 14.00 8.03 2.92
C LYS A 87 13.90 9.50 2.52
#